data_AF-S4RCT5-F1
#
_entry.id   AF-S4RCT5-F1
#
_cell.length_a   1.000
_cell.length_b   1.000
_cell.length_c   1.000
_cell.angle_alpha   90.00
_cell.angle_beta   90.00
_cell.angle_gamma   90.00
#
_symmetry.space_group_name_H-M   'P 1'
#
loop_
_entity.id
_entity.type
_entity.pdbx_description
1 polymer ?
#
loop_
_entity_poly.entity_id
_entity_poly.type
_entity_poly.pdbx_seq_one_letter_code
_entity_poly.pdbx_strand_id
1 'polypeptide(L)'
;QLRVEKWWGNRKELATVRTICSHVMNMMKGVTLGFRYKMRSVYAHFPINVVVQDTGKLVEIRNFLGEKYTRRVQMRPGVTCALSTNQKDELILEGNDIELVSNSAALIQQATTVKNKDIRKFLDGIYVSEKTTVQEPGS
;
A
#
# COMPACT_ATOMS: atom_id res chain seq x y z
N GLN A 1 -25.97 4.22 -13.20
CA GLN A 1 -25.89 2.78 -12.87
C GLN A 1 -25.20 2.08 -14.04
N LEU A 2 -24.16 1.26 -13.79
CA LEU A 2 -23.43 0.52 -14.83
C LEU A 2 -23.99 -0.90 -14.93
N ARG A 3 -24.30 -1.38 -16.14
CA ARG A 3 -24.79 -2.74 -16.40
C ARG A 3 -23.72 -3.53 -17.17
N VAL A 4 -23.36 -4.71 -16.67
CA VAL A 4 -22.40 -5.63 -17.31
C VAL A 4 -23.11 -6.97 -17.50
N GLU A 5 -23.19 -7.44 -18.74
CA GLU A 5 -23.91 -8.67 -19.11
C GLU A 5 -22.97 -9.61 -19.86
N LYS A 6 -23.10 -10.92 -19.58
CA LYS A 6 -22.44 -11.99 -20.32
C LYS A 6 -23.48 -12.99 -20.78
N TRP A 7 -23.64 -13.12 -22.09
CA TRP A 7 -24.52 -14.09 -22.70
C TRP A 7 -23.85 -15.46 -22.72
N TRP A 8 -24.59 -16.48 -22.30
CA TRP A 8 -24.23 -17.90 -22.42
C TRP A 8 -22.90 -18.24 -21.73
N GLY A 9 -22.70 -17.67 -20.54
CA GLY A 9 -21.44 -17.79 -19.80
C GLY A 9 -21.26 -19.12 -19.09
N ASN A 10 -20.07 -19.72 -19.21
CA ASN A 10 -19.66 -20.82 -18.33
C ASN A 10 -19.28 -20.30 -16.93
N ARG A 11 -19.03 -21.21 -15.97
CA ARG A 11 -18.73 -20.84 -14.56
C ARG A 11 -17.54 -19.88 -14.42
N LYS A 12 -16.50 -20.04 -15.23
CA LYS A 12 -15.32 -19.16 -15.20
C LYS A 12 -15.67 -17.76 -15.71
N GLU A 13 -16.43 -17.69 -16.80
CA GLU A 13 -16.85 -16.43 -17.41
C GLU A 13 -17.80 -15.63 -16.51
N LEU A 14 -18.75 -16.29 -15.83
CA LEU A 14 -19.63 -15.62 -14.86
C LEU A 14 -18.85 -15.00 -13.70
N ALA A 15 -17.76 -15.65 -13.25
CA ALA A 15 -16.90 -15.09 -12.21
C ALA A 15 -16.20 -13.80 -12.69
N THR A 16 -15.77 -13.74 -13.96
CA THR A 16 -15.12 -12.55 -14.52
C THR A 16 -16.04 -11.32 -14.55
N VAL A 17 -17.34 -11.52 -14.75
CA VAL A 17 -18.32 -10.41 -14.72
C VAL A 17 -18.28 -9.70 -13.37
N ARG A 18 -18.26 -10.45 -12.27
CA ARG A 18 -18.19 -9.88 -10.92
C ARG A 18 -16.87 -9.15 -10.69
N THR A 19 -15.76 -9.73 -11.15
CA THR A 19 -14.43 -9.10 -11.08
C THR A 19 -14.40 -7.76 -11.82
N ILE A 20 -14.91 -7.70 -13.06
CA ILE A 20 -15.00 -6.47 -13.84
C ILE A 20 -15.83 -5.41 -13.11
N CYS A 21 -17.00 -5.78 -12.59
CA CYS A 21 -17.83 -4.85 -11.82
C CYS A 21 -17.07 -4.27 -10.61
N SER A 22 -16.31 -5.11 -9.90
CA SER A 22 -15.48 -4.66 -8.78
C SER A 22 -14.36 -3.71 -9.20
N HIS A 23 -13.64 -3.99 -10.30
CA HIS A 23 -12.61 -3.07 -10.80
C HIS A 23 -13.22 -1.71 -11.18
N VAL A 24 -14.37 -1.70 -11.85
CA VAL A 24 -15.01 -0.43 -12.23
C VAL A 24 -15.49 0.36 -11.02
N MET A 25 -16.08 -0.30 -10.02
CA MET A 25 -16.44 0.37 -8.76
C MET A 25 -15.22 0.95 -8.05
N ASN A 26 -14.08 0.23 -8.05
CA ASN A 26 -12.83 0.74 -7.48
C ASN A 26 -12.29 1.95 -8.26
N MET A 27 -12.33 1.92 -9.60
CA MET A 27 -11.94 3.06 -10.43
C MET A 27 -12.83 4.28 -10.16
N MET A 28 -14.15 4.10 -10.08
CA MET A 28 -15.08 5.18 -9.74
C MET A 28 -14.77 5.77 -8.36
N LYS A 29 -14.59 4.92 -7.35
CA LYS A 29 -14.23 5.34 -5.99
C LYS A 29 -12.88 6.05 -5.93
N GLY A 30 -11.91 5.58 -6.71
CA GLY A 30 -10.57 6.14 -6.79
C GLY A 30 -10.55 7.57 -7.32
N VAL A 31 -11.35 7.86 -8.35
CA VAL A 31 -11.46 9.22 -8.91
C VAL A 31 -12.25 10.17 -8.01
N THR A 32 -13.25 9.67 -7.28
CA THR A 32 -14.08 10.53 -6.42
C THR A 32 -13.49 10.78 -5.05
N LEU A 33 -12.98 9.74 -4.38
CA LEU A 33 -12.54 9.80 -2.98
C LEU A 33 -11.04 9.58 -2.79
N GLY A 34 -10.35 9.00 -3.78
CA GLY A 34 -8.97 8.53 -3.65
C GLY A 34 -8.83 7.36 -2.67
N PHE A 35 -7.69 6.65 -2.74
CA PHE A 35 -7.32 5.60 -1.80
C PHE A 35 -6.15 6.03 -0.92
N ARG A 36 -6.25 5.73 0.37
CA ARG A 36 -5.21 6.00 1.37
C ARG A 36 -4.87 4.73 2.12
N TYR A 37 -3.60 4.34 2.10
CA TYR A 37 -3.09 3.21 2.88
C TYR A 37 -2.17 3.77 3.95
N LYS A 38 -2.45 3.43 5.21
CA LYS A 38 -1.55 3.72 6.31
C LYS A 38 -0.69 2.50 6.57
N MET A 39 0.60 2.72 6.73
CA MET A 39 1.58 1.71 7.05
C MET A 39 2.31 2.09 8.33
N ARG A 40 2.59 1.11 9.19
CA ARG A 40 3.28 1.32 10.46
C ARG A 40 4.59 0.54 10.48
N SER A 41 5.68 1.21 10.84
CA SER A 41 6.94 0.52 11.11
C SER A 41 6.94 -0.05 12.52
N VAL A 42 7.12 -1.35 12.63
CA VAL A 42 7.22 -2.11 13.87
C VAL A 42 8.67 -2.53 14.05
N TYR A 43 9.21 -2.32 15.24
CA TYR A 43 10.57 -2.73 15.60
C TYR A 43 10.67 -3.04 17.09
N ALA A 44 11.59 -3.91 17.46
CA ALA A 44 11.85 -4.24 18.87
C ALA A 44 13.07 -3.51 19.45
N HIS A 45 14.20 -3.54 18.74
CA HIS A 45 15.48 -3.01 19.24
C HIS A 45 16.11 -1.96 18.31
N PHE A 46 16.06 -2.17 17.00
CA PHE A 46 16.66 -1.26 16.02
C PHE A 46 15.58 -0.35 15.43
N PRO A 47 15.57 0.96 15.74
CA PRO A 47 14.56 1.86 15.20
C PRO A 47 14.72 1.97 13.67
N ILE A 48 13.64 1.74 12.94
CA ILE A 48 13.61 1.80 11.47
C ILE A 48 13.44 3.25 11.06
N ASN A 49 14.38 3.79 10.28
CA ASN A 49 14.32 5.16 9.77
C ASN A 49 13.77 5.14 8.34
N VAL A 50 12.57 5.70 8.15
CA VAL A 50 11.94 5.85 6.84
C VAL A 50 12.10 7.30 6.36
N VAL A 51 12.68 7.48 5.18
CA VAL A 51 12.87 8.79 4.56
C VAL A 51 12.17 8.79 3.21
N VAL A 52 11.34 9.80 2.98
CA VAL A 52 10.66 10.01 1.70
C VAL A 52 11.45 11.03 0.89
N GLN A 53 11.75 10.70 -0.37
CA GLN A 53 12.47 11.54 -1.32
C GLN A 53 11.66 11.72 -2.61
N ASP A 54 12.17 12.59 -3.49
CA ASP A 54 11.62 12.83 -4.83
C ASP A 54 10.12 13.15 -4.79
N THR A 55 9.72 14.07 -3.90
CA THR A 55 8.32 14.51 -3.73
C THR A 55 7.33 13.35 -3.49
N GLY A 56 7.75 12.32 -2.75
CA GLY A 56 6.86 11.19 -2.42
C GLY A 56 6.91 10.03 -3.42
N LYS A 57 7.90 10.00 -4.33
CA LYS A 57 8.06 8.91 -5.32
C LYS A 57 9.06 7.85 -4.92
N LEU A 58 9.96 8.15 -3.98
CA LEU A 58 11.00 7.23 -3.53
C LEU A 58 11.03 7.13 -2.01
N VAL A 59 10.95 5.90 -1.49
CA VAL A 59 11.06 5.61 -0.06
C VAL A 59 12.41 4.96 0.20
N GLU A 60 13.20 5.56 1.09
CA GLU A 60 14.41 4.97 1.63
C GLU A 60 14.15 4.44 3.05
N ILE A 61 14.49 3.18 3.28
CA ILE A 61 14.37 2.52 4.56
C ILE A 61 15.78 2.21 5.04
N ARG A 62 16.14 2.77 6.19
CA ARG A 62 17.46 2.67 6.81
C ARG A 62 17.36 1.96 8.15
N ASN A 63 18.46 1.36 8.59
CA ASN A 63 18.60 0.71 9.90
C ASN A 63 17.63 -0.46 10.14
N PHE A 64 17.13 -1.10 9.09
CA PHE A 64 16.33 -2.33 9.23
C PHE A 64 17.21 -3.45 9.78
N LEU A 65 16.84 -4.02 10.94
CA LEU A 65 17.64 -5.01 11.68
C LEU A 65 19.09 -4.59 12.00
N GLY A 66 19.38 -3.28 12.02
CA GLY A 66 20.75 -2.78 12.23
C GLY A 66 21.67 -2.92 11.02
N GLU A 67 21.13 -3.21 9.82
CA GLU A 67 21.91 -3.28 8.59
C GLU A 67 22.37 -1.88 8.14
N LYS A 68 23.61 -1.79 7.63
CA LYS A 68 24.12 -0.57 6.95
C LYS A 68 23.50 -0.35 5.56
N TYR A 69 22.87 -1.39 5.00
CA TYR A 69 22.26 -1.34 3.68
C TYR A 69 20.98 -0.50 3.71
N THR A 70 20.89 0.50 2.83
CA THR A 70 19.68 1.33 2.68
C THR A 70 18.81 0.73 1.59
N ARG A 71 17.60 0.31 1.96
CA ARG A 71 16.63 -0.27 1.03
C ARG A 71 15.86 0.86 0.37
N ARG A 72 15.85 0.89 -0.97
CA ARG A 72 15.14 1.90 -1.76
C ARG A 72 13.95 1.26 -2.46
N VAL A 73 12.78 1.85 -2.31
CA VAL A 73 11.54 1.41 -2.96
C VAL A 73 10.98 2.56 -3.78
N GLN A 74 10.89 2.37 -5.08
CA GLN A 74 10.25 3.32 -5.98
C GLN A 74 8.74 3.09 -5.99
N MET A 75 7.96 4.15 -5.78
CA MET A 75 6.50 4.09 -5.81
C MET A 75 6.02 3.93 -7.24
N ARG A 76 4.83 3.33 -7.39
CA ARG A 76 4.16 3.23 -8.68
C ARG A 76 3.74 4.62 -9.18
N PRO A 77 3.63 4.83 -10.51
CA PRO A 77 3.24 6.12 -11.06
C PRO A 77 1.86 6.53 -10.55
N GLY A 78 1.71 7.79 -10.13
CA GLY A 78 0.46 8.31 -9.58
C GLY A 78 0.20 7.95 -8.10
N VAL A 79 1.16 7.31 -7.42
CA VAL A 79 1.13 7.08 -5.98
C VAL A 79 2.15 7.99 -5.32
N THR A 80 1.72 8.70 -4.29
CA THR A 80 2.58 9.55 -3.45
C THR A 80 2.65 8.99 -2.05
N CYS A 81 3.84 9.00 -1.45
CA CYS A 81 4.03 8.64 -0.05
C CYS A 81 4.41 9.87 0.79
N ALA A 82 3.96 9.89 2.04
CA ALA A 82 4.25 10.93 3.00
C ALA A 82 4.38 10.32 4.41
N LEU A 83 5.25 10.90 5.24
CA LEU A 83 5.31 10.55 6.66
C LEU A 83 4.14 11.23 7.38
N SER A 84 3.46 10.48 8.26
CA SER A 84 2.36 11.02 9.05
C SER A 84 2.89 12.05 10.06
N THR A 85 2.26 13.21 10.15
CA THR A 85 2.56 14.22 11.18
C THR A 85 1.90 13.88 12.51
N ASN A 86 0.82 13.09 12.48
CA ASN A 86 -0.03 12.84 13.63
C ASN A 86 0.43 11.61 14.43
N GLN A 87 1.10 10.68 13.76
CA GLN A 87 1.57 9.46 14.37
C GLN A 87 3.03 9.21 13.97
N LYS A 88 3.87 9.05 14.98
CA LYS A 88 5.26 8.64 14.77
C LYS A 88 5.29 7.25 14.12
N ASP A 89 6.30 7.02 13.27
CA ASP A 89 6.57 5.70 12.68
C ASP A 89 5.43 5.21 11.76
N GLU A 90 4.64 6.14 11.22
CA GLU A 90 3.56 5.89 10.26
C GLU A 90 3.86 6.54 8.90
N LEU A 91 3.69 5.74 7.84
CA LEU A 91 3.82 6.14 6.45
C LEU A 91 2.46 6.07 5.78
N ILE A 92 2.07 7.12 5.08
CA ILE A 92 0.82 7.24 4.36
C ILE A 92 1.12 7.13 2.86
N LEU A 93 0.41 6.24 2.18
CA LEU A 93 0.43 6.12 0.72
C LEU A 93 -0.93 6.57 0.18
N GLU A 94 -0.91 7.47 -0.78
CA GLU A 94 -2.11 8.02 -1.41
C GLU A 94 -2.04 7.86 -2.92
N GLY A 95 -3.19 7.62 -3.55
CA GLY A 95 -3.31 7.55 -4.99
C GLY A 95 -4.73 7.21 -5.42
N ASN A 96 -4.99 7.38 -6.72
CA ASN A 96 -6.33 7.17 -7.27
C ASN A 96 -6.59 5.70 -7.64
N ASP A 97 -5.54 4.93 -7.93
CA ASP A 97 -5.66 3.52 -8.30
C ASP A 97 -5.31 2.61 -7.11
N ILE A 98 -6.29 1.83 -6.65
CA ILE A 98 -6.12 0.88 -5.54
C ILE A 98 -5.06 -0.18 -5.84
N GLU A 99 -4.92 -0.61 -7.10
CA GLU A 99 -3.96 -1.64 -7.48
C GLU A 99 -2.53 -1.10 -7.38
N LEU A 100 -2.31 0.13 -7.83
CA LEU A 100 -1.00 0.78 -7.74
C LEU A 100 -0.62 1.16 -6.31
N VAL A 101 -1.58 1.68 -5.53
CA VAL A 101 -1.37 2.00 -4.11
C VAL A 101 -1.06 0.73 -3.31
N SER A 102 -1.85 -0.33 -3.49
CA SER A 102 -1.63 -1.60 -2.80
C SER A 102 -0.33 -2.28 -3.23
N ASN A 103 0.04 -2.22 -4.51
CA ASN A 103 1.31 -2.74 -5.00
C ASN A 103 2.50 -1.99 -4.38
N SER A 104 2.43 -0.66 -4.30
CA SER A 104 3.47 0.16 -3.69
C SER A 104 3.65 -0.17 -2.20
N ALA A 105 2.54 -0.34 -1.47
CA ALA A 105 2.58 -0.79 -0.07
C ALA A 105 3.18 -2.20 0.07
N ALA A 106 2.82 -3.12 -0.83
CA ALA A 106 3.36 -4.47 -0.84
C ALA A 106 4.88 -4.50 -1.09
N LEU A 107 5.39 -3.64 -1.99
CA LEU A 107 6.82 -3.53 -2.25
C LEU A 107 7.60 -3.05 -1.02
N ILE A 108 7.04 -2.10 -0.26
CA ILE A 108 7.64 -1.64 1.01
C ILE A 108 7.69 -2.79 2.02
N GLN A 109 6.57 -3.49 2.21
CA GLN A 109 6.49 -4.60 3.16
C GLN A 109 7.44 -5.75 2.79
N GLN A 110 7.50 -6.11 1.51
CA GLN A 110 8.41 -7.15 1.00
C GLN A 110 9.88 -6.72 1.13
N ALA A 111 10.18 -5.44 0.91
CA ALA A 111 11.52 -4.91 1.13
C ALA A 111 11.95 -5.04 2.60
N THR A 112 11.02 -4.95 3.56
CA THR A 112 11.30 -5.11 5.00
C THR A 112 10.96 -6.49 5.55
N THR A 113 10.99 -7.53 4.71
CA THR A 113 10.77 -8.90 5.18
C THR A 113 12.06 -9.47 5.76
N VAL A 114 12.00 -9.95 7.00
CA VAL A 114 13.09 -10.65 7.67
C VAL A 114 13.37 -11.97 6.94
N LYS A 115 14.63 -12.20 6.56
CA LYS A 115 15.10 -13.45 5.96
C LYS A 115 16.07 -14.14 6.91
N ASN A 116 16.13 -15.48 6.85
CA ASN A 116 17.08 -16.30 7.62
C ASN A 116 17.01 -16.15 9.16
N LYS A 117 15.85 -15.76 9.70
CA LYS A 117 15.55 -15.72 11.14
C LYS A 117 14.12 -16.23 11.38
N ASP A 118 13.79 -16.58 12.63
CA ASP A 118 12.42 -16.98 12.99
C ASP A 118 11.48 -15.76 12.95
N ILE A 119 10.62 -15.71 11.94
CA ILE A 119 9.63 -14.65 11.70
C ILE A 119 8.60 -14.51 12.83
N ARG A 120 8.45 -15.52 13.70
CA ARG A 120 7.55 -15.46 14.85
C ARG A 120 8.17 -14.72 16.04
N LYS A 121 9.49 -14.56 16.03
CA LYS A 121 10.25 -13.82 17.06
C LYS A 121 10.67 -12.44 16.57
N PHE A 122 11.09 -12.35 15.31
CA PHE A 122 11.50 -11.10 14.67
C PHE A 122 10.34 -10.57 13.83
N LEU A 123 9.51 -9.74 14.46
CA LEU A 123 8.35 -9.10 13.84
C LEU A 123 8.70 -7.74 13.21
N ASP A 124 9.97 -7.34 13.23
CA ASP A 124 10.45 -6.08 12.67
C ASP A 124 10.08 -5.97 11.18
N GLY A 125 9.46 -4.86 10.79
CA GLY A 125 8.97 -4.65 9.43
C GLY A 125 8.03 -3.48 9.31
N ILE A 126 7.62 -3.15 8.09
CA ILE A 126 6.62 -2.11 7.82
C ILE A 126 5.37 -2.80 7.26
N TYR A 127 4.24 -2.61 7.94
CA TYR A 127 3.00 -3.32 7.63
C TYR A 127 1.86 -2.34 7.36
N VAL A 128 0.92 -2.72 6.50
CA VAL A 128 -0.32 -1.96 6.30
C VAL A 128 -1.19 -2.06 7.55
N SER A 129 -1.42 -0.93 8.22
CA SER A 129 -2.27 -0.84 9.41
C SER A 129 -3.72 -0.57 9.06
N GLU A 130 -3.98 0.29 8.07
CA GLU A 130 -5.33 0.73 7.72
C GLU A 130 -5.46 0.96 6.21
N LYS A 131 -6.67 0.69 5.67
CA LYS A 131 -7.04 0.97 4.28
C LYS A 131 -8.27 1.86 4.28
N THR A 132 -8.10 3.12 3.91
CA THR A 132 -9.13 4.15 3.93
C THR A 132 -9.19 4.91 2.60
N THR A 133 -10.00 5.95 2.54
CA THR A 133 -10.06 6.89 1.42
C THR A 133 -9.38 8.21 1.78
N VAL A 134 -9.03 8.99 0.76
CA VAL A 134 -8.41 10.31 0.97
C VAL A 134 -9.46 11.29 1.51
N GLN A 135 -10.63 11.30 0.88
CA GLN A 135 -11.81 12.06 1.30
C GLN A 135 -12.82 11.13 1.99
N GLU A 136 -13.48 11.62 3.03
CA GLU A 136 -14.58 10.91 3.67
C GLU A 136 -15.87 11.16 2.87
N PRO A 137 -16.69 10.13 2.61
CA PRO A 137 -17.95 10.32 1.91
C PRO A 137 -18.95 11.04 2.82
N GLY A 138 -18.97 12.38 2.79
CA GLY A 138 -19.93 13.18 3.58
C GLY A 138 -19.59 14.64 3.89
N SER A 139 -18.42 15.15 3.48
CA SER A 139 -18.06 16.57 3.55
C SER A 139 -18.35 17.32 2.25
#